data_AF-A0A843H3D3-F1
#
_entry.id   AF-A0A843H3D3-F1
#
_cell.length_a   1.000
_cell.length_b   1.000
_cell.length_c   1.000
_cell.angle_alpha   90.00
_cell.angle_beta   90.00
_cell.angle_gamma   90.00
#
_symmetry.space_group_name_H-M   'P 1'
#
loop_
_entity.id
_entity.type
_entity.pdbx_description
1 polymer ?
#
loop_
_entity_poly.entity_id
_entity_poly.type
_entity_poly.pdbx_seq_one_letter_code
_entity_poly.pdbx_strand_id
1 'polypeptide(L)'
;MKISNNSAYAPILRSDEQLINTFIKYLECGKCYFGSKDKPTQAGNFVVQKYSDIELKIIPFFNKYPILGSKSEDFKDFKEVAILIKNKEHLIKEGLLQIKNIKAGMNRGRN
;
A
#
# COMPACT_ATOMS: atom_id res chain seq x y z
N MET A 1 0.75 -1.50 2.36
CA MET A 1 -0.32 -0.86 1.57
C MET A 1 -1.26 -1.93 1.07
N LYS A 2 -2.34 -2.23 1.81
CA LYS A 2 -3.47 -2.96 1.22
C LYS A 2 -4.26 -1.93 0.44
N ILE A 3 -4.14 -1.96 -0.87
CA ILE A 3 -5.06 -1.26 -1.75
C ILE A 3 -6.36 -2.07 -1.71
N SER A 4 -7.18 -1.88 -0.68
CA SER A 4 -8.45 -2.60 -0.57
C SER A 4 -9.49 -1.95 -1.47
N ASN A 5 -10.05 -2.79 -2.34
CA ASN A 5 -11.37 -2.76 -2.95
C ASN A 5 -12.07 -1.39 -3.08
N ASN A 6 -12.09 -0.94 -4.33
CA ASN A 6 -13.32 -0.56 -5.05
C ASN A 6 -13.66 0.93 -5.22
N SER A 7 -13.04 1.53 -6.24
CA SER A 7 -13.25 2.81 -6.94
C SER A 7 -11.89 3.48 -7.07
N ALA A 8 -11.33 3.48 -8.29
CA ALA A 8 -10.16 4.29 -8.61
C ALA A 8 -8.82 3.55 -8.85
N TYR A 9 -8.73 2.22 -8.87
CA TYR A 9 -7.46 1.54 -9.17
C TYR A 9 -7.57 0.76 -10.47
N ALA A 10 -6.71 1.10 -11.44
CA ALA A 10 -6.47 0.26 -12.59
C ALA A 10 -5.82 -1.04 -12.07
N PRO A 11 -6.51 -2.18 -12.13
CA PRO A 11 -5.86 -3.44 -11.80
C PRO A 11 -4.71 -3.67 -12.77
N ILE A 12 -3.68 -4.38 -12.32
CA ILE A 12 -2.58 -4.78 -13.19
C ILE A 12 -3.15 -5.76 -14.21
N LEU A 13 -3.09 -5.43 -15.48
CA LEU A 13 -3.47 -6.38 -16.51
C LEU A 13 -2.41 -7.48 -16.58
N ARG A 14 -2.85 -8.71 -16.87
CA ARG A 14 -1.94 -9.85 -17.04
C ARG A 14 -0.92 -9.60 -18.16
N SER A 15 -1.26 -8.78 -19.17
CA SER A 15 -0.33 -8.31 -20.19
C SER A 15 0.86 -7.53 -19.62
N ASP A 16 0.69 -6.86 -18.47
CA ASP A 16 1.70 -6.03 -17.82
C ASP A 16 2.49 -6.79 -16.75
N GLU A 17 2.29 -8.11 -16.62
CA GLU A 17 2.94 -8.94 -15.59
C GLU A 17 4.47 -8.82 -15.66
N GLN A 18 5.05 -8.78 -16.86
CA GLN A 18 6.49 -8.61 -17.03
C GLN A 18 6.99 -7.27 -16.48
N LEU A 19 6.26 -6.18 -16.73
CA LEU A 19 6.56 -4.86 -16.18
C LEU A 19 6.49 -4.89 -14.65
N ILE A 20 5.45 -5.48 -14.06
CA ILE A 20 5.32 -5.55 -12.60
C ILE A 20 6.43 -6.40 -11.97
N ASN A 21 6.89 -7.44 -12.66
CA ASN A 21 8.04 -8.21 -12.22
C ASN A 21 9.35 -7.38 -12.22
N THR A 22 9.49 -6.36 -13.06
CA THR A 22 10.64 -5.44 -12.97
C THR A 22 10.54 -4.55 -11.73
N PHE A 23 9.35 -4.06 -11.36
CA PHE A 23 9.13 -3.32 -10.11
C PHE A 23 9.42 -4.16 -8.88
N ILE A 24 8.98 -5.43 -8.85
CA ILE A 24 9.28 -6.35 -7.74
C ILE A 24 10.79 -6.50 -7.56
N LYS A 25 11.54 -6.64 -8.66
CA LYS A 25 13.01 -6.74 -8.64
C LYS A 25 13.66 -5.43 -8.21
N TYR A 26 13.21 -4.30 -8.77
CA TYR A 26 13.79 -2.98 -8.50
C TYR A 26 13.55 -2.52 -7.05
N LEU A 27 12.34 -2.70 -6.54
CA LEU A 27 11.99 -2.39 -5.15
C LEU A 27 12.41 -3.50 -4.19
N GLU A 28 12.87 -4.64 -4.71
CA GLU A 28 13.22 -5.86 -3.97
C GLU A 28 12.16 -6.27 -2.92
N CYS A 29 10.88 -6.04 -3.21
CA CYS A 29 9.77 -6.39 -2.34
C CYS A 29 8.44 -6.46 -3.10
N GLY A 30 7.42 -6.96 -2.38
CA GLY A 30 6.08 -7.13 -2.90
C GLY A 30 5.90 -8.40 -3.73
N LYS A 31 4.65 -8.69 -4.05
CA LYS A 31 4.23 -9.84 -4.83
C LYS A 31 3.06 -9.47 -5.73
N CYS A 32 3.00 -10.05 -6.92
CA CYS A 32 1.85 -9.94 -7.79
C CYS A 32 0.92 -11.13 -7.57
N TYR A 33 -0.38 -10.86 -7.48
CA TYR A 33 -1.42 -11.86 -7.32
C TYR A 33 -2.43 -11.74 -8.47
N PHE A 34 -2.56 -12.81 -9.23
CA PHE A 34 -3.63 -13.02 -10.20
C PHE A 34 -4.57 -14.13 -9.70
N GLY A 35 -5.71 -14.29 -10.37
CA GLY A 35 -6.62 -15.41 -10.16
C GLY A 35 -5.91 -16.76 -10.22
N SER A 36 -6.45 -17.75 -9.52
CA SER A 36 -5.88 -19.09 -9.46
C SER A 36 -5.84 -19.75 -10.84
N LYS A 37 -5.10 -20.85 -10.96
CA LYS A 37 -5.06 -21.63 -12.21
C LYS A 37 -6.45 -22.08 -12.65
N ASP A 38 -7.31 -22.44 -11.70
CA ASP A 38 -8.68 -22.92 -11.96
C ASP A 38 -9.66 -21.79 -12.26
N LYS A 39 -9.33 -20.55 -11.88
CA LYS A 39 -10.13 -19.34 -12.12
C LYS A 39 -9.21 -18.17 -12.46
N PRO A 40 -8.61 -18.17 -13.67
CA PRO A 40 -7.67 -17.13 -14.06
C PRO A 40 -8.38 -15.79 -14.19
N THR A 41 -7.71 -14.73 -13.75
CA THR A 41 -8.17 -13.35 -13.97
C THR A 41 -7.20 -12.63 -14.91
N GLN A 42 -7.77 -11.73 -15.71
CA GLN A 42 -7.00 -10.79 -16.55
C GLN A 42 -6.44 -9.62 -15.74
N ALA A 43 -6.95 -9.42 -14.54
CA ALA A 43 -6.61 -8.35 -13.62
C ALA A 43 -5.98 -8.93 -12.34
N GLY A 44 -4.90 -8.32 -11.87
CA GLY A 44 -4.16 -8.70 -10.67
C GLY A 44 -3.78 -7.50 -9.80
N ASN A 45 -3.13 -7.79 -8.68
CA ASN A 45 -2.69 -6.79 -7.71
C ASN A 45 -1.22 -6.98 -7.33
N PHE A 46 -0.44 -5.89 -7.37
CA PHE A 46 0.87 -5.82 -6.73
C PHE A 46 0.70 -5.38 -5.28
N VAL A 47 1.17 -6.19 -4.34
CA VAL A 47 0.92 -5.97 -2.92
C VAL A 47 2.22 -6.10 -2.12
N VAL A 48 2.50 -5.08 -1.30
CA VAL A 48 3.54 -5.11 -0.27
C VAL A 48 2.86 -5.17 1.10
N GLN A 49 3.00 -6.30 1.79
CA GLN A 49 2.33 -6.58 3.07
C GLN A 49 3.30 -6.65 4.26
N LYS A 50 4.54 -7.07 4.03
CA LYS A 50 5.54 -7.21 5.09
C LYS A 50 5.87 -5.83 5.64
N TYR A 51 5.73 -5.65 6.95
CA TYR A 51 5.96 -4.35 7.58
C TYR A 51 7.40 -3.84 7.36
N SER A 52 8.40 -4.72 7.46
CA SER A 52 9.80 -4.34 7.21
C SER A 52 10.03 -3.76 5.82
N ASP A 53 9.36 -4.30 4.80
CA ASP A 53 9.50 -3.82 3.42
C ASP A 53 8.78 -2.47 3.25
N ILE A 54 7.65 -2.29 3.93
CA ILE A 54 6.94 -1.01 3.98
C ILE A 54 7.84 0.07 4.61
N GLU A 55 8.40 -0.23 5.78
CA GLU A 55 9.21 0.71 6.56
C GLU A 55 10.54 1.04 5.86
N LEU A 56 11.26 0.03 5.38
CA LEU A 56 12.64 0.18 4.91
C LEU A 56 12.76 0.44 3.40
N LYS A 57 11.72 0.13 2.62
CA LYS A 57 11.78 0.24 1.15
C LYS A 57 10.72 1.20 0.61
N ILE A 58 9.45 0.96 0.91
CA ILE A 58 8.34 1.73 0.32
C ILE A 58 8.28 3.17 0.86
N ILE A 59 8.35 3.37 2.18
CA ILE A 59 8.31 4.72 2.76
C ILE A 59 9.50 5.56 2.29
N PRO A 60 10.76 5.08 2.34
CA PRO A 60 11.91 5.81 1.81
C PRO A 60 11.81 6.12 0.32
N PHE A 61 11.31 5.18 -0.49
CA PHE A 61 11.12 5.40 -1.93
C PHE A 61 10.19 6.59 -2.21
N PHE A 62 9.02 6.64 -1.57
CA PHE A 62 8.07 7.74 -1.78
C PHE A 62 8.41 9.02 -0.99
N ASN A 63 9.32 8.97 -0.02
CA ASN A 63 9.93 10.18 0.52
C ASN A 63 10.93 10.79 -0.50
N LYS A 64 11.70 9.95 -1.20
CA LYS A 64 12.67 10.39 -2.23
C LYS A 64 11.99 10.83 -3.52
N TYR A 65 10.92 10.15 -3.90
CA TYR A 65 10.12 10.40 -5.10
C TYR A 65 8.66 10.65 -4.68
N PRO A 66 8.32 11.90 -4.29
CA PRO A 66 7.01 12.21 -3.74
C PRO A 66 5.88 11.94 -4.73
N ILE A 67 4.78 11.41 -4.20
CA ILE A 67 3.53 11.28 -4.95
C ILE A 67 2.94 12.68 -5.16
N LEU A 68 2.47 12.96 -6.37
CA LEU A 68 1.80 14.22 -6.71
C LEU A 68 0.28 14.06 -6.65
N GLY A 69 -0.44 15.15 -6.36
CA GLY A 69 -1.90 15.17 -6.28
C GLY A 69 -2.47 14.62 -4.97
N SER A 70 -3.78 14.36 -4.92
CA SER A 70 -4.51 14.01 -3.68
C SER A 70 -4.01 12.75 -2.96
N LYS A 71 -3.29 11.88 -3.68
CA LYS A 71 -2.68 10.67 -3.13
C LYS A 71 -1.46 10.97 -2.24
N SER A 72 -0.85 12.15 -2.35
CA SER A 72 0.23 12.60 -1.46
C SER A 72 -0.22 12.61 0.00
N GLU A 73 -1.43 13.12 0.23
CA GLU A 73 -2.02 13.21 1.56
C GLU A 73 -2.31 11.80 2.11
N ASP A 74 -2.72 10.84 1.26
CA ASP A 74 -2.96 9.46 1.71
C ASP A 74 -1.66 8.80 2.15
N PHE A 75 -0.58 9.11 1.44
CA PHE A 75 0.73 8.59 1.78
C PHE A 75 1.29 9.21 3.07
N LYS A 76 1.02 10.49 3.35
CA LYS A 76 1.37 11.13 4.62
C LYS A 76 0.70 10.42 5.81
N ASP A 77 -0.61 10.22 5.75
CA ASP A 77 -1.37 9.50 6.78
C ASP A 77 -0.89 8.05 6.93
N PHE A 78 -0.60 7.39 5.81
CA PHE A 78 -0.05 6.03 5.81
C PHE A 78 1.32 5.96 6.52
N LYS A 79 2.19 6.95 6.30
CA LYS A 79 3.49 7.06 6.96
C LYS A 79 3.32 7.32 8.47
N GLU A 80 2.37 8.15 8.87
CA GLU A 80 2.05 8.38 10.29
C GLU A 80 1.62 7.09 10.99
N VAL A 81 0.69 6.34 10.38
CA VAL A 81 0.30 5.02 10.91
C VAL A 81 1.48 4.06 10.98
N ALA A 82 2.39 4.07 10.01
CA ALA A 82 3.58 3.24 10.05
C ALA A 82 4.50 3.59 11.23
N ILE A 83 4.59 4.86 11.62
CA ILE A 83 5.34 5.31 12.81
C ILE A 83 4.66 4.81 14.10
N LEU A 84 3.34 4.92 14.23
CA LEU A 84 2.59 4.37 15.37
C LEU A 84 2.79 2.85 15.50
N ILE A 85 2.86 2.14 14.37
CA ILE A 85 3.15 0.71 14.37
C ILE A 85 4.59 0.45 14.83
N LYS A 86 5.57 1.23 14.34
CA LYS A 86 6.99 1.13 14.72
C LYS A 86 7.18 1.26 16.22
N ASN A 87 6.51 2.24 16.81
CA ASN A 87 6.55 2.55 18.24
C ASN A 87 5.74 1.57 19.10
N LYS A 88 5.09 0.57 18.48
CA LYS A 88 4.19 -0.40 19.12
C LYS A 88 2.94 0.23 19.77
N GLU A 89 2.61 1.47 19.42
CA GLU A 89 1.44 2.18 19.96
C GLU A 89 0.12 1.51 19.54
N HIS A 90 0.12 0.82 18.40
CA HIS A 90 -0.98 -0.03 17.95
C HIS A 90 -1.33 -1.21 18.89
N LEU A 91 -0.52 -1.49 19.92
CA LEU A 91 -0.81 -2.53 20.91
C LEU A 91 -1.68 -2.03 22.07
N ILE A 92 -1.83 -0.71 22.22
CA ILE A 92 -2.66 -0.08 23.26
C ILE A 92 -3.92 0.56 22.67
N LYS A 93 -4.92 0.79 23.51
CA LYS A 93 -6.23 1.28 23.09
C LYS A 93 -6.15 2.67 22.45
N GLU A 94 -5.33 3.54 23.01
CA GLU A 94 -5.13 4.92 22.60
C GLU A 94 -4.51 4.97 21.20
N GLY A 95 -3.42 4.23 20.97
CA GLY A 95 -2.77 4.15 19.66
C GLY A 95 -3.65 3.45 18.62
N LEU A 96 -4.43 2.43 18.99
CA LEU A 96 -5.44 1.86 18.09
C LEU A 96 -6.53 2.86 17.72
N LEU A 97 -6.97 3.71 18.65
CA LEU A 97 -7.96 4.76 18.39
C LEU A 97 -7.39 5.82 17.45
N GLN A 98 -6.15 6.25 17.66
CA GLN A 98 -5.44 7.17 16.76
C GLN A 98 -5.36 6.61 15.33
N ILE A 99 -4.95 5.35 15.17
CA ILE A 99 -4.89 4.70 13.85
C ILE A 99 -6.28 4.66 13.18
N LYS A 100 -7.34 4.38 13.95
CA LYS A 100 -8.72 4.39 13.42
C LYS A 100 -9.13 5.78 12.95
N ASN A 101 -8.80 6.82 13.70
CA ASN A 101 -9.12 8.20 13.36
C ASN A 101 -8.37 8.64 12.08
N ILE A 102 -7.07 8.36 11.98
CA ILE A 102 -6.29 8.64 10.77
C ILE A 102 -6.90 7.90 9.58
N LYS A 103 -7.15 6.59 9.71
CA LYS A 103 -7.74 5.76 8.65
C LYS A 103 -9.08 6.32 8.14
N ALA A 104 -9.89 6.92 9.02
CA ALA A 104 -11.19 7.46 8.64
C ALA A 104 -11.09 8.63 7.63
N GLY A 105 -9.98 9.38 7.63
CA GLY A 105 -9.72 10.49 6.70
C GLY A 105 -8.91 10.10 5.45
N MET A 106 -8.60 8.81 5.26
CA MET A 106 -7.78 8.33 4.14
C MET A 106 -8.64 7.82 2.96
N ASN A 107 -8.08 7.86 1.77
CA ASN A 107 -8.66 7.38 0.51
C ASN A 107 -10.05 8.01 0.28
N ARG A 108 -11.12 7.20 0.29
CA ARG A 108 -12.50 7.68 0.10
C ARG A 108 -13.08 8.43 1.30
N GLY A 109 -12.40 8.35 2.44
CA GLY A 109 -12.74 9.16 3.61
C GLY A 109 -12.25 10.60 3.49
N ARG A 110 -11.46 10.92 2.45
CA ARG A 110 -11.02 12.27 2.15
C ARG A 110 -11.99 12.93 1.19
N ASN A 111 -12.50 14.10 1.60
CA ASN A 111 -13.41 14.93 0.81
C ASN A 111 -12.77 15.38 -0.51
#